data_AF-A0A1Q8ZHU7-F1
#
_entry.id   AF-A0A1Q8ZHU7-F1
#
_cell.length_a   1.000
_cell.length_b   1.000
_cell.length_c   1.000
_cell.angle_alpha   90.00
_cell.angle_beta   90.00
_cell.angle_gamma   90.00
#
_symmetry.space_group_name_H-M   'P 1'
#
loop_
_entity.id
_entity.type
_entity.pdbx_description
1 polymer ?
#
loop_
_entity_poly.entity_id
_entity_poly.type
_entity_poly.pdbx_seq_one_letter_code
_entity_poly.pdbx_strand_id
1 'polypeptide(L)'
;MNPKQQLSLFSHESIGTYAVSLPSEVAMGCEALQAWKQRLFQYQQQVHLRPPVEQVPLFDLPATPTAPDPDRIDPFALPQQNIEFWRWKFDNRGETALYFVIDYELPIILYVGETSRSNKRWKGFHDCKRYLLNYRQAHYAHHLSTALGIAFWFQAPADTRQRQGMELDLIYKWRSPFNKENWDFWGTPFTGGKV
;
A
#
# COMPACT_ATOMS: atom_id res chain seq x y z
N MET A 1 -15.26 -54.35 24.78
CA MET A 1 -15.82 -53.06 24.32
C MET A 1 -15.11 -51.94 25.06
N ASN A 2 -14.47 -51.04 24.32
CA ASN A 2 -13.89 -49.79 24.82
C ASN A 2 -14.89 -48.68 24.43
N PRO A 3 -15.06 -47.61 25.23
CA PRO A 3 -14.55 -46.35 24.70
C PRO A 3 -13.85 -45.49 25.75
N LYS A 4 -12.57 -45.23 25.47
CA LYS A 4 -11.89 -43.93 25.47
C LYS A 4 -12.31 -42.96 26.58
N GLN A 5 -11.49 -42.93 27.62
CA GLN A 5 -11.35 -41.74 28.48
C GLN A 5 -10.95 -40.56 27.61
N GLN A 6 -11.94 -39.72 27.30
CA GLN A 6 -11.73 -38.42 26.69
C GLN A 6 -11.11 -37.51 27.75
N LEU A 7 -9.87 -37.10 27.51
CA LEU A 7 -9.19 -36.08 28.30
C LEU A 7 -10.04 -34.81 28.30
N SER A 8 -10.49 -34.40 29.48
CA SER A 8 -11.06 -33.08 29.72
C SER A 8 -9.97 -32.03 29.46
N LEU A 9 -10.04 -31.34 28.32
CA LEU A 9 -9.08 -30.32 27.90
C LEU A 9 -9.47 -28.89 28.32
N PHE A 10 -10.49 -28.74 29.18
CA PHE A 10 -10.95 -27.43 29.61
C PHE A 10 -11.20 -27.41 31.12
N SER A 11 -10.11 -27.40 31.88
CA SER A 11 -10.11 -26.87 33.25
C SER A 11 -9.48 -25.49 33.23
N HIS A 12 -10.24 -24.53 33.74
CA HIS A 12 -9.94 -23.12 33.94
C HIS A 12 -8.47 -22.78 34.20
N GLU A 13 -7.88 -21.95 33.34
CA GLU A 13 -6.95 -20.89 33.75
C GLU A 13 -6.74 -19.94 32.56
N SER A 14 -7.10 -18.67 32.78
CA SER A 14 -6.75 -17.52 31.92
C SER A 14 -7.15 -17.60 30.44
N ILE A 15 -8.46 -17.51 30.14
CA ILE A 15 -8.85 -16.74 28.95
C ILE A 15 -8.65 -15.29 29.35
N GLY A 16 -7.39 -14.83 29.26
CA GLY A 16 -7.12 -13.42 29.14
C GLY A 16 -7.94 -12.95 27.97
N THR A 17 -9.01 -12.21 28.25
CA THR A 17 -9.56 -11.28 27.29
C THR A 17 -8.38 -10.45 26.84
N TYR A 18 -7.85 -10.75 25.66
CA TYR A 18 -7.03 -9.82 24.90
C TYR A 18 -7.99 -8.69 24.49
N ALA A 19 -8.46 -7.92 25.48
CA ALA A 19 -8.84 -6.54 25.27
C ALA A 19 -7.54 -5.89 24.81
N VAL A 20 -7.34 -5.92 23.49
CA VAL A 20 -6.40 -5.03 22.83
C VAL A 20 -6.89 -3.65 23.22
N SER A 21 -6.22 -3.08 24.22
CA SER A 21 -6.25 -1.66 24.50
C SER A 21 -5.77 -1.00 23.22
N LEU A 22 -6.71 -0.66 22.33
CA LEU A 22 -6.45 0.17 21.18
C LEU A 22 -6.02 1.52 21.77
N PRO A 23 -4.79 1.99 21.51
CA PRO A 23 -4.43 3.34 21.91
C PRO A 23 -5.48 4.29 21.37
N SER A 24 -6.02 5.12 22.24
CA SER A 24 -6.80 6.30 21.87
C SER A 24 -5.85 7.31 21.21
N GLU A 25 -5.27 6.95 20.08
CA GLU A 25 -4.47 7.82 19.23
C GLU A 25 -5.43 8.50 18.27
N VAL A 26 -5.68 9.79 18.52
CA VAL A 26 -6.42 10.77 17.70
C VAL A 26 -7.13 10.13 16.50
N ALA A 27 -8.28 9.50 16.76
CA ALA A 27 -9.13 8.99 15.71
C ALA A 27 -9.64 10.20 14.93
N MET A 28 -9.09 10.41 13.73
CA MET A 28 -9.58 11.41 12.79
C MET A 28 -11.11 11.27 12.70
N GLY A 29 -11.84 12.36 12.97
CA GLY A 29 -13.30 12.35 12.90
C GLY A 29 -13.80 12.03 11.48
N CYS A 30 -15.04 11.57 11.34
CA CYS A 30 -15.62 11.17 10.06
C CYS A 30 -15.45 12.24 8.97
N GLU A 31 -15.83 13.49 9.27
CA GLU A 31 -15.70 14.62 8.32
C GLU A 31 -14.24 14.89 7.95
N ALA A 32 -13.33 14.84 8.93
CA ALA A 32 -11.91 15.04 8.70
C ALA A 32 -11.31 13.94 7.80
N LEU A 33 -11.77 12.69 7.96
CA LEU A 33 -11.35 11.55 7.14
C LEU A 33 -11.84 11.69 5.70
N GLN A 34 -13.11 12.06 5.51
CA GLN A 34 -13.65 12.32 4.19
C GLN A 34 -12.95 13.50 3.51
N ALA A 35 -12.74 14.61 4.22
CA ALA A 35 -12.02 15.77 3.70
C ALA A 35 -10.57 15.43 3.33
N TRP A 36 -9.88 14.64 4.16
CA TRP A 36 -8.53 14.14 3.87
C TRP A 36 -8.50 13.31 2.58
N LYS A 37 -9.43 12.34 2.43
CA LYS A 37 -9.54 11.53 1.22
C LYS A 37 -9.82 12.39 -0.02
N GLN A 38 -10.73 13.36 0.11
CA GLN A 38 -11.11 14.21 -1.00
C GLN A 38 -9.95 15.08 -1.49
N ARG A 39 -9.14 15.64 -0.57
CA ARG A 39 -7.93 16.40 -0.94
C ARG A 39 -6.93 15.53 -1.69
N LEU A 40 -6.68 14.31 -1.20
CA LEU A 40 -5.78 13.36 -1.84
C LEU A 40 -6.28 12.98 -3.24
N PHE A 41 -7.57 12.66 -3.35
CA PHE A 41 -8.22 12.34 -4.61
C PHE A 41 -8.11 13.48 -5.62
N GLN A 42 -8.45 14.71 -5.22
CA GLN A 42 -8.34 15.87 -6.11
C GLN A 42 -6.93 16.07 -6.65
N TYR A 43 -5.91 15.93 -5.80
CA TYR A 43 -4.51 16.00 -6.25
C TYR A 43 -4.18 14.89 -7.25
N GLN A 44 -4.51 13.64 -6.94
CA GLN A 44 -4.16 12.50 -7.79
C GLN A 44 -4.93 12.50 -9.12
N GLN A 45 -6.16 13.00 -9.15
CA GLN A 45 -6.90 13.21 -10.40
C GLN A 45 -6.21 14.27 -11.28
N GLN A 46 -5.71 15.36 -10.68
CA GLN A 46 -4.94 16.35 -11.45
C GLN A 46 -3.65 15.78 -12.02
N VAL A 47 -2.96 14.92 -11.26
CA VAL A 47 -1.76 14.21 -11.74
C VAL A 47 -2.11 13.26 -12.89
N HIS A 48 -3.23 12.55 -12.79
CA HIS A 48 -3.68 11.62 -13.82
C HIS A 48 -4.07 12.32 -15.12
N LEU A 49 -4.75 13.47 -15.04
CA LEU A 49 -5.19 14.23 -16.21
C LEU A 49 -4.08 15.06 -16.86
N ARG A 50 -2.96 15.29 -16.16
CA ARG A 50 -1.86 16.09 -16.69
C ARG A 50 -1.09 15.25 -17.72
N PRO A 51 -0.86 15.76 -18.94
CA PRO A 51 -0.02 15.06 -19.90
C PRO A 51 1.41 14.93 -19.36
N PRO A 52 2.13 13.83 -19.67
CA PRO A 52 3.55 13.71 -19.38
C PRO A 52 4.29 14.95 -19.91
N VAL A 53 5.11 15.57 -19.07
CA VAL A 53 5.96 16.67 -19.53
C VAL A 53 7.12 16.02 -20.27
N GLU A 54 7.06 16.04 -21.62
CA GLU A 54 8.19 15.62 -22.43
C GLU A 54 9.36 16.58 -22.20
N GLN A 55 10.29 16.19 -21.32
CA GLN A 55 11.58 16.86 -21.24
C GLN A 55 12.36 16.49 -22.49
N VAL A 56 12.37 17.38 -23.48
CA VAL A 56 13.25 17.27 -24.64
C VAL A 56 14.69 17.44 -24.12
N PRO A 57 15.57 16.44 -24.27
CA PRO A 57 16.95 16.58 -23.84
C PRO A 57 17.59 17.74 -24.60
N LEU A 58 18.15 18.71 -23.87
CA LEU A 58 18.80 19.88 -24.45
C LEU A 58 20.10 19.52 -25.21
N PHE A 59 20.60 18.30 -25.03
CA PHE A 59 21.78 17.76 -25.71
C PHE A 59 21.51 16.32 -26.16
N ASP A 60 21.72 16.04 -27.45
CA ASP A 60 21.66 14.70 -28.05
C ASP A 60 22.81 13.83 -27.52
N LEU A 61 22.57 13.15 -26.39
CA LEU A 61 23.44 12.07 -25.95
C LEU A 61 22.97 10.75 -26.59
N PRO A 62 23.88 9.86 -27.02
CA PRO A 62 23.50 8.59 -27.60
C PRO A 62 22.62 7.82 -26.61
N ALA A 63 21.43 7.44 -27.08
CA ALA A 63 20.38 6.83 -26.26
C ALA A 63 20.89 5.58 -25.54
N THR A 64 21.12 5.71 -24.23
CA THR A 64 21.11 4.56 -23.32
C THR A 64 19.78 3.83 -23.46
N PRO A 65 19.73 2.49 -23.33
CA PRO A 65 18.47 1.75 -23.41
C PRO A 65 17.48 2.39 -22.44
N THR A 66 16.42 2.97 -23.00
CA THR A 66 15.52 3.89 -22.32
C THR A 66 14.90 3.14 -21.16
N ALA A 67 15.25 3.52 -19.92
CA ALA A 67 14.54 3.02 -18.76
C ALA A 67 13.04 3.28 -18.97
N PRO A 68 12.15 2.33 -18.60
CA PRO A 68 10.74 2.52 -18.81
C PRO A 68 10.28 3.78 -18.07
N ASP A 69 9.54 4.63 -18.77
CA ASP A 69 9.13 5.93 -18.28
C ASP A 69 8.05 5.78 -17.18
N PRO A 70 8.31 6.23 -15.94
CA PRO A 70 7.33 6.23 -14.87
C PRO A 70 6.03 6.95 -15.24
N ASP A 71 6.09 7.93 -16.14
CA ASP A 71 4.92 8.71 -16.51
C ASP A 71 3.87 7.93 -17.31
N ARG A 72 4.28 6.83 -17.93
CA ARG A 72 3.41 5.97 -18.75
C ARG A 72 2.69 4.88 -17.96
N ILE A 73 3.00 4.74 -16.66
CA ILE A 73 2.35 3.77 -15.80
C ILE A 73 1.04 4.38 -15.28
N ASP A 74 -0.09 3.80 -15.67
CA ASP A 74 -1.39 4.07 -15.07
C ASP A 74 -1.72 2.97 -14.03
N PRO A 75 -1.62 3.27 -12.72
CA PRO A 75 -1.89 2.29 -11.66
C PRO A 75 -3.34 1.81 -11.62
N PHE A 76 -4.29 2.62 -12.11
CA PHE A 76 -5.73 2.31 -12.05
C PHE A 76 -6.17 1.38 -13.18
N ALA A 77 -5.40 1.29 -14.27
CA ALA A 77 -5.61 0.34 -15.37
C ALA A 77 -5.00 -1.05 -15.12
N LEU A 78 -4.17 -1.20 -14.07
CA LEU A 78 -3.54 -2.47 -13.72
C LEU A 78 -4.54 -3.44 -13.09
N PRO A 79 -4.35 -4.78 -13.23
CA PRO A 79 -5.23 -5.76 -12.61
C PRO A 79 -5.26 -5.63 -11.08
N GLN A 80 -6.45 -5.38 -10.53
CA GLN A 80 -6.67 -5.36 -9.09
C GLN A 80 -6.49 -6.76 -8.49
N GLN A 81 -5.71 -6.84 -7.41
CA GLN A 81 -5.49 -8.04 -6.61
C GLN A 81 -5.85 -7.79 -5.15
N ASN A 82 -6.07 -8.87 -4.39
CA ASN A 82 -6.34 -8.80 -2.97
C ASN A 82 -5.12 -8.27 -2.22
N ILE A 83 -5.31 -7.34 -1.26
CA ILE A 83 -4.20 -6.82 -0.47
C ILE A 83 -3.43 -7.93 0.25
N GLU A 84 -4.06 -9.02 0.69
CA GLU A 84 -3.41 -10.12 1.39
C GLU A 84 -2.66 -11.10 0.46
N PHE A 85 -2.38 -10.73 -0.80
CA PHE A 85 -1.91 -11.62 -1.89
C PHE A 85 -0.80 -12.61 -1.46
N TRP A 86 0.04 -12.23 -0.49
CA TRP A 86 1.10 -13.06 0.11
C TRP A 86 0.61 -14.30 0.88
N ARG A 87 -0.68 -14.36 1.27
CA ARG A 87 -1.33 -15.51 1.90
C ARG A 87 -1.62 -16.61 0.88
N TRP A 88 -1.75 -16.25 -0.38
CA TRP A 88 -1.91 -17.19 -1.48
C TRP A 88 -0.54 -17.61 -2.01
N LYS A 89 -0.37 -18.90 -2.31
CA LYS A 89 0.86 -19.42 -2.90
C LYS A 89 0.95 -18.95 -4.36
N PHE A 90 1.54 -17.78 -4.60
CA PHE A 90 2.00 -17.42 -5.94
C PHE A 90 3.15 -18.37 -6.31
N ASP A 91 2.93 -19.20 -7.32
CA ASP A 91 3.89 -20.19 -7.81
C ASP A 91 4.95 -19.60 -8.77
N ASN A 92 4.92 -18.29 -9.00
CA ASN A 92 5.95 -17.55 -9.75
C ASN A 92 6.69 -16.60 -8.78
N ARG A 93 7.86 -17.01 -8.28
CA ARG A 93 9.22 -16.80 -8.80
C ARG A 93 9.59 -15.32 -8.96
N GLY A 94 10.36 -14.78 -8.01
CA GLY A 94 11.47 -13.82 -8.22
C GLY A 94 11.33 -12.60 -9.13
N GLU A 95 10.16 -12.27 -9.65
CA GLU A 95 9.97 -11.20 -10.61
C GLU A 95 9.99 -9.84 -9.92
N THR A 96 10.74 -8.90 -10.52
CA THR A 96 10.82 -7.52 -10.07
C THR A 96 9.57 -6.78 -10.48
N ALA A 97 8.93 -6.11 -9.52
CA ALA A 97 7.71 -5.36 -9.77
C ALA A 97 7.69 -4.06 -8.97
N LEU A 98 6.99 -3.08 -9.52
CA LEU A 98 6.43 -1.98 -8.74
C LEU A 98 5.00 -2.35 -8.36
N TYR A 99 4.57 -1.93 -7.17
CA TYR A 99 3.22 -2.20 -6.69
C TYR A 99 2.57 -0.95 -6.11
N PHE A 100 1.25 -0.90 -6.25
CA PHE A 100 0.42 0.22 -5.85
C PHE A 100 -0.68 -0.29 -4.94
N VAL A 101 -0.77 0.26 -3.73
CA VAL A 101 -1.91 0.01 -2.85
C VAL A 101 -2.93 1.10 -3.08
N ILE A 102 -4.15 0.70 -3.42
CA ILE A 102 -5.21 1.58 -3.90
C ILE A 102 -6.47 1.34 -3.07
N ASP A 103 -7.14 2.41 -2.65
CA ASP A 103 -8.55 2.33 -2.26
C ASP A 103 -9.39 2.61 -3.51
N TYR A 104 -10.10 1.61 -4.01
CA TYR A 104 -10.89 1.69 -5.24
C TYR A 104 -12.28 2.32 -5.02
N GLU A 105 -12.71 2.50 -3.76
CA GLU A 105 -13.99 3.15 -3.44
C GLU A 105 -13.96 4.62 -3.84
N LEU A 106 -12.83 5.28 -3.55
CA LEU A 106 -12.47 6.59 -4.07
C LEU A 106 -11.07 6.41 -4.65
N PRO A 107 -10.88 6.29 -5.97
CA PRO A 107 -9.67 5.76 -6.57
C PRO A 107 -8.45 6.63 -6.23
N ILE A 108 -7.78 6.24 -5.14
CA ILE A 108 -6.62 6.92 -4.57
C ILE A 108 -5.50 5.90 -4.31
N ILE A 109 -4.30 6.26 -4.71
CA ILE A 109 -3.08 5.51 -4.42
C ILE A 109 -2.63 5.89 -3.01
N LEU A 110 -2.68 4.91 -2.11
CA LEU A 110 -2.28 5.05 -0.71
C LEU A 110 -0.78 4.82 -0.53
N TYR A 111 -0.20 3.89 -1.28
CA TYR A 111 1.21 3.50 -1.16
C TYR A 111 1.78 3.06 -2.50
N VAL A 112 3.04 3.39 -2.76
CA VAL A 112 3.84 2.89 -3.88
C VAL A 112 5.05 2.17 -3.31
N GLY A 113 5.39 1.00 -3.84
CA GLY A 113 6.58 0.28 -3.43
C GLY A 113 7.21 -0.60 -4.50
N GLU A 114 8.43 -1.07 -4.26
CA GLU A 114 9.10 -2.08 -5.09
C GLU A 114 9.25 -3.45 -4.41
N THR A 115 9.33 -4.50 -5.23
CA THR A 115 9.72 -5.82 -4.79
C THR A 115 10.56 -6.54 -5.83
N SER A 116 11.59 -7.26 -5.39
CA SER A 116 12.34 -8.26 -6.17
C SER A 116 12.03 -9.70 -5.76
N ARG A 117 11.25 -9.87 -4.69
CA ARG A 117 10.83 -11.15 -4.10
C ARG A 117 9.47 -10.98 -3.45
N SER A 118 8.42 -10.94 -4.27
CA SER A 118 7.01 -10.74 -3.89
C SER A 118 6.61 -11.44 -2.58
N ASN A 119 7.10 -12.65 -2.32
CA ASN A 119 6.67 -13.48 -1.18
C ASN A 119 7.49 -13.39 0.13
N LYS A 120 8.71 -12.82 0.15
CA LYS A 120 9.53 -12.77 1.39
C LYS A 120 9.35 -11.47 2.18
N ARG A 121 9.13 -10.35 1.49
CA ARG A 121 9.02 -9.00 2.09
C ARG A 121 7.72 -8.83 2.90
N TRP A 122 6.60 -9.37 2.41
CA TRP A 122 5.28 -9.24 3.05
C TRP A 122 5.01 -10.21 4.22
N LYS A 123 5.89 -11.18 4.48
CA LYS A 123 5.76 -12.12 5.61
C LYS A 123 6.27 -11.56 6.95
N GLY A 124 7.07 -10.49 6.94
CA GLY A 124 7.62 -9.84 8.14
C GLY A 124 6.82 -8.62 8.62
N PHE A 125 7.39 -7.88 9.57
CA PHE A 125 6.87 -6.57 9.99
C PHE A 125 6.97 -5.59 8.81
N HIS A 126 5.82 -5.06 8.38
CA HIS A 126 5.72 -4.16 7.24
C HIS A 126 4.87 -2.96 7.65
N ASP A 127 5.48 -1.79 7.70
CA ASP A 127 4.81 -0.55 8.10
C ASP A 127 3.56 -0.27 7.25
N CYS A 128 3.63 -0.50 5.94
CA CYS A 128 2.48 -0.38 5.04
C CYS A 128 1.29 -1.28 5.48
N LYS A 129 1.53 -2.48 5.99
CA LYS A 129 0.45 -3.37 6.47
C LYS A 129 -0.25 -2.76 7.68
N ARG A 130 0.52 -2.18 8.61
CA ARG A 130 -0.01 -1.48 9.78
C ARG A 130 -0.81 -0.25 9.37
N TYR A 131 -0.30 0.56 8.45
CA TYR A 131 -1.00 1.76 7.98
C TYR A 131 -2.33 1.42 7.31
N LEU A 132 -2.39 0.31 6.54
CA LEU A 132 -3.64 -0.17 5.95
C LEU A 132 -4.64 -0.67 6.99
N LEU A 133 -4.17 -1.31 8.06
CA LEU A 133 -5.04 -1.72 9.17
C LEU A 133 -5.62 -0.50 9.88
N ASN A 134 -4.80 0.50 10.19
CA ASN A 134 -5.23 1.76 10.80
C ASN A 134 -6.23 2.50 9.91
N TYR A 135 -5.97 2.56 8.60
CA TYR A 135 -6.88 3.15 7.61
C TYR A 135 -8.23 2.44 7.58
N ARG A 136 -8.24 1.10 7.49
CA ARG A 136 -9.47 0.31 7.50
C ARG A 136 -10.24 0.46 8.81
N GLN A 137 -9.54 0.49 9.95
CA GLN A 137 -10.16 0.66 11.26
C GLN A 137 -10.84 2.03 11.39
N ALA A 138 -10.19 3.09 10.91
CA ALA A 138 -10.78 4.43 10.92
C ALA A 138 -12.05 4.51 10.07
N HIS A 139 -12.08 3.85 8.91
CA HIS A 139 -13.28 3.78 8.07
C HIS A 139 -14.40 2.97 8.72
N TYR A 140 -14.06 1.82 9.28
CA TYR A 140 -15.01 0.95 9.97
C TYR A 140 -15.68 1.68 11.15
N ALA A 141 -14.91 2.42 11.94
CA ALA A 141 -15.40 3.18 13.09
C ALA A 141 -16.43 4.26 12.71
N HIS A 142 -16.38 4.77 11.48
CA HIS A 142 -17.27 5.81 10.96
C HIS A 142 -18.28 5.28 9.93
N HIS A 143 -18.41 3.95 9.78
CA HIS A 143 -19.28 3.31 8.80
C HIS A 143 -19.04 3.75 7.35
N LEU A 144 -17.79 4.06 7.00
CA LEU A 144 -17.39 4.42 5.64
C LEU A 144 -16.92 3.17 4.87
N SER A 145 -17.30 3.08 3.60
CA SER A 145 -16.83 2.04 2.68
C SER A 145 -15.35 2.22 2.33
N THR A 146 -14.67 1.10 2.11
CA THR A 146 -13.33 1.05 1.49
C THR A 146 -13.25 -0.16 0.58
N ALA A 147 -12.55 -0.02 -0.54
CA ALA A 147 -12.25 -1.12 -1.44
C ALA A 147 -10.73 -1.22 -1.62
N LEU A 148 -10.03 -1.66 -0.57
CA LEU A 148 -8.58 -1.80 -0.61
C LEU A 148 -8.15 -2.94 -1.54
N GLY A 149 -7.30 -2.62 -2.51
CA GLY A 149 -6.62 -3.59 -3.37
C GLY A 149 -5.16 -3.22 -3.60
N ILE A 150 -4.46 -4.12 -4.28
CA ILE A 150 -3.08 -3.92 -4.71
C ILE A 150 -2.96 -4.23 -6.20
N ALA A 151 -2.17 -3.46 -6.93
CA ALA A 151 -1.89 -3.70 -8.34
C ALA A 151 -0.37 -3.82 -8.55
N PHE A 152 0.04 -4.67 -9.49
CA PHE A 152 1.45 -4.93 -9.80
C PHE A 152 1.79 -4.59 -11.24
N TRP A 153 2.93 -3.93 -11.42
CA TRP A 153 3.53 -3.68 -12.72
C TRP A 153 4.86 -4.43 -12.82
N PHE A 154 4.86 -5.51 -13.61
CA PHE A 154 5.96 -6.48 -13.72
C PHE A 154 7.05 -6.11 -14.73
N GLN A 155 6.92 -4.96 -15.41
CA GLN A 155 7.96 -4.46 -16.33
C GLN A 155 9.03 -3.62 -15.61
N ALA A 156 9.10 -3.72 -14.28
CA ALA A 156 10.05 -2.97 -13.48
C ALA A 156 11.50 -3.44 -13.73
N PRO A 157 12.49 -2.53 -13.70
CA PRO A 157 13.89 -2.88 -13.91
C PRO A 157 14.36 -3.99 -12.96
N ALA A 158 15.14 -4.93 -13.50
CA ALA A 158 15.81 -5.95 -12.71
C ALA A 158 16.85 -5.31 -11.76
N ASP A 159 17.54 -4.27 -12.24
CA ASP A 159 18.47 -3.49 -11.44
C ASP A 159 17.75 -2.77 -10.30
N THR A 160 18.23 -2.99 -9.07
CA THR A 160 17.58 -2.46 -7.87
C THR A 160 17.66 -0.95 -7.79
N ARG A 161 18.76 -0.33 -8.24
CA ARG A 161 18.92 1.12 -8.15
C ARG A 161 18.00 1.83 -9.13
N GLN A 162 17.90 1.33 -10.36
CA GLN A 162 16.96 1.84 -11.36
C GLN A 162 15.51 1.68 -10.89
N ARG A 163 15.16 0.51 -10.34
CA ARG A 163 13.81 0.26 -9.83
C ARG A 163 13.46 1.16 -8.64
N GLN A 164 14.39 1.38 -7.70
CA GLN A 164 14.21 2.30 -6.58
C GLN A 164 14.11 3.76 -7.05
N GLY A 165 14.81 4.13 -8.12
CA GLY A 165 14.64 5.43 -8.78
C GLY A 165 13.21 5.61 -9.28
N MET A 166 12.71 4.64 -10.07
CA MET A 166 11.32 4.68 -10.54
C MET A 166 10.28 4.67 -9.42
N GLU A 167 10.51 3.88 -8.36
CA GLU A 167 9.66 3.88 -7.17
C GLU A 167 9.58 5.28 -6.57
N LEU A 168 10.72 5.94 -6.38
CA LEU A 168 10.80 7.28 -5.83
C LEU A 168 10.10 8.32 -6.71
N ASP A 169 10.29 8.25 -8.04
CA ASP A 169 9.64 9.13 -9.00
C ASP A 169 8.11 8.99 -8.92
N LEU A 170 7.60 7.77 -8.82
CA LEU A 170 6.17 7.49 -8.65
C LEU A 170 5.63 7.95 -7.28
N ILE A 171 6.42 7.79 -6.21
CA ILE A 171 6.07 8.29 -4.86
C ILE A 171 5.87 9.80 -4.91
N TYR A 172 6.74 10.54 -5.60
CA TYR A 172 6.61 12.00 -5.71
C TYR A 172 5.52 12.42 -6.69
N LYS A 173 5.36 11.72 -7.82
CA LYS A 173 4.30 11.97 -8.80
C LYS A 173 2.93 11.87 -8.14
N TRP A 174 2.63 10.71 -7.56
CA TRP A 174 1.32 10.41 -7.00
C TRP A 174 1.12 10.96 -5.58
N ARG A 175 2.20 11.43 -4.94
CA ARG A 175 2.24 11.82 -3.52
C ARG A 175 1.50 10.82 -2.64
N SER A 176 1.83 9.55 -2.74
CA SER A 176 1.18 8.50 -1.96
C SER A 176 1.33 8.77 -0.45
N PRO A 177 0.23 8.84 0.33
CA PRO A 177 0.23 9.33 1.70
C PRO A 177 0.91 8.41 2.72
N PHE A 178 1.06 7.12 2.41
CA PHE A 178 1.66 6.15 3.33
C PHE A 178 3.17 6.00 3.10
N ASN A 179 3.70 6.58 2.03
CA ASN A 179 5.14 6.74 1.84
C ASN A 179 5.64 7.92 2.69
N LYS A 180 6.72 7.70 3.46
CA LYS A 180 7.27 8.66 4.43
C LYS A 180 7.66 9.99 3.79
N GLU A 181 8.05 9.94 2.53
CA GLU A 181 8.42 11.08 1.69
C GLU A 181 7.28 12.11 1.56
N ASN A 182 6.03 11.68 1.79
CA ASN A 182 4.85 12.52 1.60
C ASN A 182 4.06 12.80 2.90
N TRP A 183 4.55 12.38 4.07
CA TRP A 183 3.79 12.52 5.31
C TRP A 183 3.46 13.97 5.65
N ASP A 184 4.41 14.89 5.48
CA ASP A 184 4.23 16.31 5.79
C ASP A 184 3.18 16.98 4.89
N PHE A 185 3.02 16.51 3.64
CA PHE A 185 2.01 17.03 2.72
C PHE A 185 0.58 16.67 3.14
N TRP A 186 0.40 15.47 3.70
CA TRP A 186 -0.93 14.92 3.96
C TRP A 186 -1.33 14.95 5.43
N GLY A 187 -0.38 15.09 6.35
CA GLY A 187 -0.63 14.91 7.78
C GLY A 187 -1.22 13.53 8.07
N THR A 188 -0.69 12.49 7.41
CA THR A 188 -1.28 11.14 7.42
C THR A 188 -1.41 10.61 8.86
N PRO A 189 -2.62 10.40 9.38
CA PRO A 189 -2.82 10.03 10.80
C PRO A 189 -2.54 8.55 11.07
N PHE A 190 -2.36 7.75 10.01
CA PHE A 190 -2.30 6.29 10.11
C PHE A 190 -0.89 5.75 10.34
N THR A 191 0.12 6.62 10.35
CA THR A 191 1.54 6.25 10.37
C THR A 191 2.14 6.25 11.78
N GLY A 192 1.40 6.79 12.76
CA GLY A 192 1.72 6.79 14.20
C GLY A 192 1.48 5.45 14.89
N GLY A 193 2.09 5.30 16.07
CA GLY A 193 2.08 4.11 16.91
C GLY A 193 3.51 3.59 17.16
N LYS A 194 3.94 3.54 18.42
CA LYS A 194 5.10 2.73 18.82
C LYS A 194 4.59 1.33 19.19
N VAL A 195 5.39 0.30 18.88
CA VAL A 195 5.26 -1.03 19.50
C VAL A 195 5.67 -0.92 20.96
#